data_AF-A0A959ZBY8-F1
#
_entry.id   AF-A0A959ZBY8-F1
#
_cell.length_a   1.000
_cell.length_b   1.000
_cell.length_c   1.000
_cell.angle_alpha   90.00
_cell.angle_beta   90.00
_cell.angle_gamma   90.00
#
_symmetry.space_group_name_H-M   'P 1'
#
loop_
_entity.id
_entity.type
_entity.pdbx_description
1 polymer ?
#
loop_
_entity_poly.entity_id
_entity_poly.type
_entity_poly.pdbx_seq_one_letter_code
_entity_poly.pdbx_strand_id
1 'polypeptide(L)'
;MILHVDWDSFTDEVRERFPDGVTVYLRRFAGTTQASVGDPATNTVMMTSAPLPLNTVEGILSSVGFKTSRGHWSTESDIAEDGETWIGAVAYQSDEDRPGLWVDAFDHNPTKSEVLDALLDEFTDDGLIQNIDRTTFQDSARPNVIIVEPDELQGMLIRKRNTPPKVEEVEEVEEPEVE
;
A
#
# COMPACT_ATOMS: atom_id res chain seq x y z
N MET A 1 -9.53 -1.99 25.66
CA MET A 1 -8.93 -3.34 25.48
C MET A 1 -9.27 -3.82 24.07
N ILE A 2 -8.37 -4.52 23.38
CA ILE A 2 -8.64 -5.03 22.02
C ILE A 2 -8.66 -6.56 22.04
N LEU A 3 -9.72 -7.17 21.53
CA LEU A 3 -9.85 -8.60 21.30
C LEU A 3 -9.70 -8.89 19.80
N HIS A 4 -8.65 -9.60 19.43
CA HIS A 4 -8.47 -10.08 18.06
C HIS A 4 -9.14 -11.44 17.88
N VAL A 5 -9.93 -11.59 16.83
CA VAL A 5 -10.57 -12.87 16.47
C VAL A 5 -10.30 -13.21 15.00
N ASP A 6 -10.34 -14.50 14.69
CA ASP A 6 -10.22 -14.98 13.32
C ASP A 6 -11.41 -14.52 12.48
N TRP A 7 -11.16 -14.25 11.19
CA TRP A 7 -12.18 -13.76 10.25
C TRP A 7 -13.38 -14.70 10.18
N ASP A 8 -13.13 -16.01 10.15
CA ASP A 8 -14.17 -17.04 10.02
C ASP A 8 -15.11 -17.12 11.23
N SER A 9 -14.64 -16.68 12.41
CA SER A 9 -15.43 -16.67 13.65
C SER A 9 -16.02 -15.31 13.99
N PHE A 10 -15.59 -14.24 13.31
CA PHE A 10 -15.91 -12.86 13.67
C PHE A 10 -17.41 -12.60 13.75
N THR A 11 -18.19 -13.06 12.77
CA THR A 11 -19.64 -12.79 12.74
C THR A 11 -20.38 -13.45 13.90
N ASP A 12 -19.94 -14.63 14.32
CA ASP A 12 -20.58 -15.38 15.39
C ASP A 12 -20.22 -14.79 16.75
N GLU A 13 -18.95 -14.43 16.96
CA GLU A 13 -18.49 -13.70 18.15
C GLU A 13 -19.18 -12.34 18.31
N VAL A 14 -19.39 -11.60 17.21
CA VAL A 14 -20.13 -10.34 17.26
C VAL A 14 -21.58 -10.58 17.69
N ARG A 15 -22.27 -11.61 17.17
CA ARG A 15 -23.66 -11.89 17.56
C ARG A 15 -23.78 -12.31 19.02
N GLU A 16 -22.84 -13.12 19.51
CA GLU A 16 -22.84 -13.59 20.89
C GLU A 16 -22.67 -12.43 21.88
N ARG A 17 -21.75 -11.50 21.58
CA ARG A 17 -21.40 -10.40 22.50
C ARG A 17 -22.23 -9.15 22.31
N PHE A 18 -22.81 -8.94 21.13
CA PHE A 18 -23.56 -7.75 20.76
C PHE A 18 -24.96 -8.09 20.23
N PRO A 19 -25.84 -8.66 21.08
CA PRO A 19 -27.13 -9.19 20.64
C PRO A 19 -28.10 -8.11 20.13
N ASP A 20 -27.96 -6.86 20.58
CA ASP A 20 -28.81 -5.74 20.17
C ASP A 20 -28.44 -5.16 18.78
N GLY A 21 -27.42 -5.74 18.13
CA GLY A 21 -26.89 -5.29 16.85
C GLY A 21 -25.92 -4.12 16.99
N VAL A 22 -24.87 -4.15 16.17
CA VAL A 22 -23.80 -3.15 16.15
C VAL A 22 -23.45 -2.75 14.73
N THR A 23 -22.88 -1.55 14.60
CA THR A 23 -22.24 -1.15 13.34
C THR A 23 -20.81 -1.68 13.33
N VAL A 24 -20.48 -2.44 12.29
CA VAL A 24 -19.11 -2.90 12.03
C VAL A 24 -18.38 -1.82 11.25
N TYR A 25 -17.27 -1.32 11.79
CA TYR A 25 -16.42 -0.35 11.12
C TYR A 25 -15.33 -1.05 10.33
N LEU A 26 -15.17 -0.64 9.07
CA LEU A 26 -14.24 -1.21 8.11
C LEU A 26 -13.17 -0.19 7.71
N ARG A 27 -11.93 -0.67 7.59
CA ARG A 27 -10.82 0.08 6.99
C ARG A 27 -9.91 -0.83 6.18
N ARG A 28 -9.18 -0.27 5.22
CA ARG A 28 -7.99 -0.93 4.67
C ARG A 28 -6.83 -0.70 5.63
N PHE A 29 -6.05 -1.74 5.88
CA PHE A 29 -4.85 -1.65 6.68
C PHE A 29 -3.87 -2.75 6.30
N ALA A 30 -2.65 -2.36 5.93
CA ALA A 30 -1.56 -3.27 5.58
C ALA A 30 -1.99 -4.37 4.59
N GLY A 31 -2.72 -4.00 3.52
CA GLY A 31 -3.17 -4.94 2.49
C GLY A 31 -4.35 -5.84 2.86
N THR A 32 -4.82 -5.77 4.10
CA THR A 32 -6.01 -6.46 4.58
C THR A 32 -7.16 -5.48 4.79
N THR A 33 -8.38 -6.00 4.89
CA THR A 33 -9.50 -5.23 5.40
C THR A 33 -9.70 -5.58 6.85
N GLN A 34 -9.53 -4.59 7.73
CA GLN A 34 -9.87 -4.73 9.13
C GLN A 34 -11.34 -4.44 9.34
N ALA A 35 -11.99 -5.29 10.12
CA ALA A 35 -13.35 -5.10 10.60
C ALA A 35 -13.34 -5.04 12.12
N SER A 36 -14.08 -4.09 12.68
CA SER A 36 -14.09 -3.88 14.13
C SER A 36 -15.45 -3.43 14.65
N VAL A 37 -15.73 -3.80 15.90
CA VAL A 37 -16.89 -3.34 16.66
C VAL A 37 -16.43 -2.89 18.04
N GLY A 38 -17.06 -1.87 18.59
CA GLY A 38 -16.75 -1.34 19.91
C GLY A 38 -17.92 -1.52 20.86
N ASP A 39 -17.63 -1.96 22.08
CA ASP A 39 -18.55 -1.93 23.22
C ASP A 39 -18.20 -0.75 24.14
N PRO A 40 -18.99 0.33 24.15
CA PRO A 40 -18.75 1.46 25.04
C PRO A 40 -18.98 1.10 26.52
N ALA A 41 -19.79 0.09 26.84
CA ALA A 41 -20.07 -0.30 28.22
C ALA A 41 -18.88 -1.02 28.87
N THR A 42 -18.18 -1.86 28.09
CA THR A 42 -17.00 -2.61 28.57
C THR A 42 -15.66 -2.03 28.13
N ASN A 43 -15.67 -0.92 27.37
CA ASN A 43 -14.48 -0.29 26.79
C ASN A 43 -13.59 -1.30 26.01
N THR A 44 -14.25 -2.18 25.27
CA THR A 44 -13.62 -3.26 24.52
C THR A 44 -13.88 -3.07 23.03
N VAL A 45 -12.83 -3.21 22.22
CA VAL A 45 -12.93 -3.27 20.76
C VAL A 45 -12.66 -4.71 20.35
N MET A 46 -13.54 -5.30 19.58
CA MET A 46 -13.26 -6.55 18.86
C MET A 46 -12.81 -6.21 17.45
N MET A 47 -11.78 -6.89 16.97
CA MET A 47 -11.23 -6.66 15.66
C MET A 47 -10.85 -7.98 14.98
N THR A 48 -10.97 -7.98 13.66
CA THR A 48 -10.44 -9.04 12.79
C THR A 48 -9.81 -8.43 11.55
N SER A 49 -8.96 -9.19 10.86
CA SER A 49 -8.38 -8.83 9.57
C SER A 49 -8.73 -9.89 8.53
N ALA A 50 -9.31 -9.47 7.41
CA ALA A 50 -9.60 -10.33 6.28
C ALA A 50 -8.61 -10.06 5.13
N PRO A 51 -8.03 -11.10 4.50
CA PRO A 51 -7.20 -10.95 3.30
C PRO A 51 -8.06 -10.72 2.04
N LEU A 52 -9.14 -9.95 2.16
CA LEU A 52 -10.12 -9.69 1.12
C LEU A 52 -10.26 -8.18 0.88
N PRO A 53 -10.66 -7.73 -0.33
CA PRO A 53 -10.93 -6.33 -0.61
C PRO A 53 -12.09 -5.77 0.24
N LEU A 54 -12.05 -4.47 0.54
CA LEU A 54 -13.02 -3.81 1.42
C LEU A 54 -14.46 -4.03 0.97
N ASN A 55 -14.75 -3.83 -0.31
CA ASN A 55 -16.10 -4.01 -0.85
C ASN A 55 -16.60 -5.47 -0.75
N THR A 56 -15.67 -6.44 -0.79
CA THR A 56 -16.02 -7.86 -0.64
C THR A 56 -16.39 -8.16 0.81
N VAL A 57 -15.57 -7.69 1.76
CA VAL A 57 -15.85 -7.81 3.21
C VAL A 57 -17.16 -7.13 3.57
N GLU A 58 -17.39 -5.91 3.07
CA GLU A 58 -18.63 -5.16 3.26
C GLU A 58 -19.85 -5.94 2.75
N GLY A 59 -19.76 -6.53 1.56
CA GLY A 59 -20.81 -7.36 0.97
C GLY A 59 -21.10 -8.61 1.82
N ILE A 60 -20.06 -9.31 2.29
CA ILE A 60 -20.20 -10.49 3.16
C ILE A 60 -20.93 -10.10 4.45
N LEU A 61 -20.46 -9.08 5.15
CA LEU A 61 -21.05 -8.64 6.43
C LEU A 61 -22.49 -8.14 6.27
N SER A 62 -22.76 -7.38 5.21
CA SER A 62 -24.12 -6.91 4.90
C SER A 62 -25.07 -8.07 4.59
N SER A 63 -24.59 -9.10 3.86
CA SER A 63 -25.41 -10.27 3.51
C SER A 63 -25.85 -11.09 4.73
N VAL A 64 -25.09 -11.03 5.82
CA VAL A 64 -25.40 -11.72 7.08
C VAL A 64 -26.09 -10.81 8.11
N GLY A 65 -26.51 -9.61 7.69
CA GLY A 65 -27.37 -8.71 8.45
C GLY A 65 -26.65 -7.65 9.28
N PHE A 66 -25.33 -7.50 9.18
CA PHE A 66 -24.63 -6.42 9.87
C PHE A 66 -24.75 -5.10 9.12
N LYS A 67 -24.90 -4.02 9.89
CA LYS A 67 -24.71 -2.67 9.38
C LYS A 67 -23.21 -2.40 9.31
N THR A 68 -22.71 -1.96 8.15
CA THR A 68 -21.31 -1.57 7.97
C THR A 68 -21.17 -0.05 7.91
N SER A 69 -20.00 0.45 8.30
CA SER A 69 -19.56 1.82 8.06
C SER A 69 -18.06 1.82 7.81
N ARG A 70 -17.55 2.89 7.17
CA ARG A 70 -16.10 3.12 7.07
C ARG A 70 -15.61 3.90 8.28
N GLY A 71 -14.44 3.55 8.80
CA GLY A 71 -13.83 4.23 9.94
C GLY A 71 -12.86 3.34 10.71
N HIS A 72 -12.13 3.94 11.64
CA HIS A 72 -11.22 3.24 12.53
C HIS A 72 -11.24 3.87 13.93
N TRP A 73 -10.79 3.11 14.91
CA TRP A 73 -10.62 3.58 16.29
C TRP A 73 -9.24 4.20 16.42
N SER A 74 -9.18 5.43 16.94
CA SER A 74 -7.92 6.14 17.20
C SER A 74 -7.96 6.67 18.63
N THR A 75 -6.85 6.61 19.34
CA THR A 75 -6.63 7.52 20.46
C THR A 75 -6.09 8.85 19.91
N GLU A 76 -6.24 9.97 20.62
CA GLU A 76 -5.82 11.30 20.12
C GLU A 76 -4.31 11.37 19.76
N SER A 77 -3.51 10.38 20.18
CA SER A 77 -2.09 10.25 19.87
C SER A 77 -1.75 9.48 18.57
N ASP A 78 -2.71 8.81 17.93
CA ASP A 78 -2.44 7.88 16.80
C ASP A 78 -2.64 8.52 15.41
N ILE A 79 -2.70 9.85 15.32
CA ILE A 79 -3.06 10.59 14.10
C ILE A 79 -2.04 10.39 12.94
N ALA A 80 -0.94 9.67 13.13
CA ALA A 80 0.17 9.62 12.17
C ALA A 80 0.52 8.25 11.54
N GLU A 81 -0.08 7.11 11.93
CA GLU A 81 0.46 5.79 11.51
C GLU A 81 -0.36 4.99 10.47
N ASP A 82 -1.53 5.49 10.04
CA ASP A 82 -2.43 4.75 9.14
C ASP A 82 -2.50 5.33 7.72
N GLY A 83 -1.46 6.03 7.28
CA GLY A 83 -1.36 6.49 5.89
C GLY A 83 -1.25 5.31 4.93
N GLU A 84 -2.19 5.21 3.99
CA GLU A 84 -1.95 4.44 2.77
C GLU A 84 -0.70 5.03 2.07
N THR A 85 0.20 4.17 1.58
CA THR A 85 1.41 4.62 0.89
C THR A 85 1.26 4.37 -0.61
N TRP A 86 1.39 5.44 -1.39
CA TRP A 86 1.50 5.37 -2.84
C TRP A 86 2.97 5.49 -3.23
N ILE A 87 3.38 4.78 -4.26
CA ILE A 87 4.73 4.93 -4.82
C ILE A 87 4.61 5.58 -6.19
N GLY A 88 5.19 6.76 -6.34
CA GLY A 88 5.41 7.38 -7.65
C GLY A 88 6.76 6.95 -8.19
N ALA A 89 6.81 6.53 -9.45
CA ALA A 89 8.05 6.19 -10.14
C ALA A 89 8.10 6.82 -11.52
N VAL A 90 9.26 7.37 -11.88
CA VAL A 90 9.50 8.00 -13.17
C VAL A 90 10.68 7.32 -13.84
N ALA A 91 10.42 6.64 -14.94
CA ALA A 91 11.46 6.20 -15.85
C ALA A 91 11.73 7.31 -16.88
N TYR A 92 12.99 7.67 -17.09
CA TYR A 92 13.37 8.76 -18.00
C TYR A 92 14.67 8.44 -18.74
N GLN A 93 14.95 9.17 -19.82
CA GLN A 93 16.20 9.06 -20.56
C GLN A 93 17.12 10.22 -20.16
N SER A 94 18.36 9.93 -19.76
CA SER A 94 19.38 10.95 -19.45
C SER A 94 20.23 11.30 -20.67
N ASP A 95 21.06 12.34 -20.55
CA ASP A 95 21.88 12.92 -21.63
C ASP A 95 22.87 11.94 -22.31
N GLU A 96 23.14 10.78 -21.70
CA GLU A 96 24.00 9.73 -22.26
C GLU A 96 23.21 8.52 -22.82
N ASP A 97 21.94 8.71 -23.19
CA ASP A 97 21.01 7.62 -23.59
C ASP A 97 20.89 6.52 -22.52
N ARG A 98 21.25 6.80 -21.26
CA ARG A 98 21.13 5.84 -20.17
C ARG A 98 19.72 5.92 -19.57
N PRO A 99 19.08 4.76 -19.32
CA PRO A 99 17.80 4.76 -18.61
C PRO A 99 18.01 5.19 -17.15
N GLY A 100 17.23 6.17 -16.72
CA GLY A 100 17.11 6.61 -15.34
C GLY A 100 15.80 6.13 -14.71
N LEU A 101 15.83 5.88 -13.40
CA LEU A 101 14.64 5.59 -12.61
C LEU A 101 14.69 6.44 -11.35
N TRP A 102 13.62 7.19 -11.12
CA TRP A 102 13.37 7.89 -9.88
C TRP A 102 12.13 7.31 -9.20
N VAL A 103 12.14 7.26 -7.87
CA VAL A 103 11.07 6.66 -7.07
C VAL A 103 10.89 7.45 -5.79
N ASP A 104 9.65 7.73 -5.43
CA ASP A 104 9.30 8.40 -4.17
C ASP A 104 7.97 7.88 -3.59
N ALA A 105 7.73 8.16 -2.31
CA ALA A 105 6.57 7.73 -1.54
C ALA A 105 5.65 8.92 -1.22
N PHE A 106 4.34 8.71 -1.39
CA PHE A 106 3.29 9.70 -1.16
C PHE A 106 2.28 9.16 -0.14
N ASP A 107 1.75 10.06 0.69
CA ASP A 107 0.72 9.79 1.71
C ASP A 107 -0.72 9.98 1.20
N HIS A 108 -0.86 10.32 -0.07
CA HIS A 108 -2.11 10.46 -0.81
C HIS A 108 -1.91 9.89 -2.22
N ASN A 109 -3.00 9.67 -2.95
CA ASN A 109 -2.92 9.26 -4.36
C ASN A 109 -2.41 10.44 -5.22
N PRO A 110 -1.13 10.44 -5.65
CA PRO A 110 -0.59 11.57 -6.37
C PRO A 110 -1.06 11.51 -7.83
N THR A 111 -1.21 12.66 -8.45
CA THR A 111 -1.37 12.75 -9.90
C THR A 111 -0.01 12.54 -10.58
N LYS A 112 -0.03 12.12 -11.85
CA LYS A 112 1.21 12.09 -12.67
C LYS A 112 1.91 13.44 -12.72
N SER A 113 1.15 14.52 -12.54
CA SER A 113 1.70 15.86 -12.51
C SER A 113 2.58 16.07 -11.29
N GLU A 114 2.02 15.80 -10.11
CA GLU A 114 2.70 15.97 -8.83
C GLU A 114 3.95 15.09 -8.73
N VAL A 115 3.89 13.86 -9.25
CA VAL A 115 5.08 12.97 -9.31
C VAL A 115 6.20 13.57 -10.17
N LEU A 116 5.87 14.22 -11.30
CA LEU A 116 6.87 14.88 -12.15
C LEU A 116 7.39 16.18 -11.54
N ASP A 117 6.54 16.92 -10.82
CA ASP A 117 6.94 18.14 -10.13
C ASP A 117 7.91 17.79 -9.00
N ALA A 118 7.62 16.76 -8.19
CA ALA A 118 8.52 16.27 -7.15
C ALA A 118 9.91 15.84 -7.69
N LEU A 119 9.93 15.12 -8.82
CA LEU A 119 11.18 14.77 -9.51
C LEU A 119 12.00 16.02 -9.90
N LEU A 120 11.32 17.03 -10.46
CA LEU A 120 11.98 18.26 -10.92
C LEU A 120 12.51 19.09 -9.76
N ASP A 121 11.75 19.15 -8.66
CA ASP A 121 12.16 19.81 -7.43
C ASP A 121 13.43 19.14 -6.88
N GLU A 122 13.47 17.80 -6.79
CA GLU A 122 14.66 17.06 -6.34
C GLU A 122 15.87 17.30 -7.25
N PHE A 123 15.69 17.25 -8.58
CA PHE A 123 16.79 17.50 -9.53
C PHE A 123 17.29 18.94 -9.48
N THR A 124 16.41 19.89 -9.17
CA THR A 124 16.78 21.30 -8.99
C THR A 124 17.55 21.48 -7.68
N ASP A 125 17.08 20.86 -6.60
CA ASP A 125 17.69 20.92 -5.28
C ASP A 125 19.08 20.27 -5.26
N ASP A 126 19.26 19.16 -5.97
CA ASP A 126 20.55 18.49 -6.16
C ASP A 126 21.48 19.21 -7.16
N GLY A 127 20.97 20.25 -7.83
CA GLY A 127 21.72 21.02 -8.84
C GLY A 127 22.02 20.23 -10.12
N LEU A 128 21.30 19.12 -10.36
CA LEU A 128 21.40 18.31 -11.57
C LEU A 128 20.84 19.03 -12.79
N ILE A 129 19.84 19.90 -12.56
CA ILE A 129 19.21 20.70 -13.60
C ILE A 129 19.19 22.16 -13.15
N GLN A 130 19.55 23.07 -14.06
CA GLN A 130 19.44 24.52 -13.82
C GLN A 130 18.50 25.15 -14.84
N ASN A 131 17.42 25.76 -14.36
CA ASN A 131 16.51 26.60 -15.14
C ASN A 131 15.79 25.91 -16.32
N ILE A 132 15.55 24.60 -16.24
CA ILE A 132 14.70 23.91 -17.22
C ILE A 132 13.26 23.99 -16.72
N ASP A 133 12.36 24.56 -17.53
CA ASP A 133 10.94 24.49 -17.24
C ASP A 133 10.40 23.08 -17.52
N ARG A 134 9.28 22.76 -16.86
CA ARG A 134 8.66 21.45 -16.93
C ARG A 134 8.34 20.96 -18.36
N THR A 135 7.97 21.85 -19.27
CA THR A 135 7.66 21.50 -20.67
C THR A 135 8.92 21.02 -21.37
N THR A 136 10.00 21.78 -21.19
CA THR A 136 11.32 21.47 -21.74
C THR A 136 11.85 20.13 -21.21
N PHE A 137 11.63 19.83 -19.92
CA PHE A 137 11.97 18.53 -19.36
C PHE A 137 11.14 17.38 -19.95
N GLN A 138 9.82 17.53 -20.07
CA GLN A 138 8.94 16.48 -20.61
C GLN A 138 9.29 16.13 -22.07
N ASP A 139 9.60 17.12 -22.89
CA ASP A 139 9.97 16.93 -24.28
C ASP A 139 11.32 16.22 -24.44
N SER A 140 12.27 16.53 -23.55
CA SER A 140 13.65 16.01 -23.60
C SER A 140 13.76 14.62 -22.99
N ALA A 141 13.25 14.45 -21.76
CA ALA A 141 13.44 13.26 -20.95
C ALA A 141 12.45 12.12 -21.30
N ARG A 142 11.38 12.44 -22.05
CA ARG A 142 10.28 11.52 -22.43
C ARG A 142 9.82 10.63 -21.27
N PRO A 143 9.45 11.22 -20.11
CA PRO A 143 9.26 10.46 -18.90
C PRO A 143 8.04 9.54 -18.99
N ASN A 144 8.19 8.33 -18.47
CA ASN A 144 7.09 7.42 -18.22
C ASN A 144 6.81 7.36 -16.71
N VAL A 145 5.63 7.84 -16.32
CA VAL A 145 5.21 7.93 -14.92
C VAL A 145 4.29 6.76 -14.58
N ILE A 146 4.67 6.02 -13.54
CA ILE A 146 3.90 4.93 -12.94
C ILE A 146 3.56 5.33 -11.51
N ILE A 147 2.31 5.14 -11.10
CA ILE A 147 1.87 5.28 -9.72
C ILE A 147 1.40 3.91 -9.29
N VAL A 148 1.99 3.40 -8.21
CA VAL A 148 1.63 2.10 -7.63
C VAL A 148 0.75 2.36 -6.42
N GLU A 149 -0.47 1.84 -6.48
CA GLU A 149 -1.45 2.00 -5.40
C GLU A 149 -1.10 1.10 -4.19
N PRO A 150 -1.54 1.47 -2.98
CA PRO A 150 -1.34 0.68 -1.77
C PRO A 150 -1.76 -0.79 -1.93
N ASP A 151 -2.92 -1.03 -2.57
CA ASP A 151 -3.42 -2.39 -2.80
C ASP A 151 -2.53 -3.18 -3.78
N GLU A 152 -1.96 -2.51 -4.79
CA GLU A 152 -1.03 -3.13 -5.73
C GLU A 152 0.31 -3.47 -5.07
N LEU A 153 0.85 -2.58 -4.24
CA LEU A 153 2.07 -2.81 -3.45
C LEU A 153 1.91 -4.06 -2.58
N GLN A 154 0.78 -4.19 -1.91
CA GLN A 154 0.47 -5.34 -1.07
C GLN A 154 0.35 -6.62 -1.90
N GLY A 155 -0.32 -6.55 -3.04
CA GLY A 155 -0.37 -7.67 -4.00
C GLY A 155 1.02 -8.08 -4.52
N MET A 156 1.95 -7.12 -4.71
CA MET A 156 3.34 -7.41 -5.09
C MET A 156 4.12 -8.07 -3.95
N LEU A 157 3.97 -7.58 -2.71
CA LEU A 157 4.63 -8.14 -1.52
C LEU A 157 4.21 -9.59 -1.28
N ILE A 158 2.91 -9.88 -1.38
CA ILE A 158 2.39 -11.26 -1.25
C ILE A 158 2.99 -12.17 -2.33
N ARG A 159 3.02 -11.72 -3.59
CA ARG A 159 3.62 -12.49 -4.70
C ARG A 159 5.11 -12.76 -4.47
N LYS A 160 5.89 -11.76 -4.05
CA LYS A 160 7.32 -11.92 -3.76
C LYS A 160 7.57 -12.90 -2.61
N ARG A 161 6.77 -12.86 -1.54
CA ARG A 161 6.90 -13.81 -0.41
C ARG A 161 6.61 -15.26 -0.81
N ASN A 162 5.70 -15.47 -1.75
CA ASN A 162 5.29 -16.80 -2.20
C ASN A 162 6.11 -17.34 -3.39
N THR A 163 7.01 -16.53 -3.96
CA THR A 163 7.89 -16.97 -5.05
C THR A 163 9.20 -17.46 -4.43
N PRO A 164 9.54 -18.77 -4.53
CA PRO A 164 10.83 -19.25 -4.04
C PRO A 164 11.96 -18.55 -4.80
N PRO A 165 13.08 -18.21 -4.13
CA PRO A 165 14.22 -17.58 -4.79
C PRO A 165 14.69 -18.49 -5.93
N LYS A 166 14.86 -17.91 -7.13
CA LYS A 166 15.55 -18.61 -8.20
C LYS A 166 17.00 -18.80 -7.74
N VAL A 167 17.40 -20.03 -7.52
CA VAL A 167 18.81 -20.38 -7.36
C VAL A 167 19.43 -20.15 -8.73
N GLU A 168 20.26 -19.11 -8.87
CA GLU A 168 21.09 -18.98 -10.05
C GLU A 168 22.11 -20.12 -10.01
N GLU A 169 22.05 -21.01 -11.00
CA GLU A 169 23.09 -22.00 -11.24
C GLU A 169 24.37 -21.23 -11.56
N VAL A 170 25.32 -21.26 -10.63
CA VAL A 170 26.67 -20.74 -10.87
C VAL A 170 27.31 -21.68 -11.88
N GLU A 171 27.47 -21.24 -13.13
CA GLU A 171 28.33 -21.94 -14.09
C GLU A 171 29.75 -21.95 -13.52
N GLU A 172 30.24 -23.15 -13.16
CA GLU A 172 31.65 -23.38 -12.87
C GLU A 172 32.46 -22.98 -14.12
N VAL A 173 33.19 -21.88 -14.02
CA VAL A 173 34.16 -21.49 -15.03
C VAL A 173 35.34 -22.44 -14.91
N GLU A 174 35.47 -23.39 -15.85
CA GLU A 174 36.67 -24.20 -16.00
C GLU A 174 37.88 -23.28 -16.24
N GLU A 175 38.81 -23.27 -15.29
CA GLU A 175 40.09 -22.57 -15.46
C GLU A 175 40.90 -23.24 -16.60
N PRO A 176 41.43 -22.46 -17.57
CA PRO A 176 42.23 -23.05 -18.64
C PRO A 176 43.57 -23.54 -18.08
N GLU A 177 43.90 -24.81 -18.36
CA GLU A 177 45.23 -25.37 -18.11
C GLU A 177 46.29 -24.55 -18.86
N VAL A 178 47.25 -24.01 -18.10
CA VAL A 178 48.42 -23.32 -18.64
C VAL A 178 49.50 -24.37 -18.88
N GLU A 179 49.77 -24.68 -20.16
CA GLU A 179 50.97 -25.44 -20.61
C GLU A 179 52.25 -24.59 -20.55
#